data_AF-F0IBB7-F1
#
_entry.id   AF-F0IBB7-F1
#
_cell.length_a   1.000
_cell.length_b   1.000
_cell.length_c   1.000
_cell.angle_alpha   90.00
_cell.angle_beta   90.00
_cell.angle_gamma   90.00
#
_symmetry.space_group_name_H-M   'P 1'
#
loop_
_entity.id
_entity.type
_entity.pdbx_description
1 polymer ?
#
loop_
_entity_poly.entity_id
_entity_poly.type
_entity_poly.pdbx_seq_one_letter_code
_entity_poly.pdbx_strand_id
1 'polypeptide(L)'
;MSDIKSDNGLAASHANSFSVASSQIGAASQVDKDAISRLEGNSRASEEIDHSRTASADIAGKITSFSQLLQSVAEEFQATDQGMAADIEG
;
A
#
# COMPACT_ATOMS: atom_id res chain seq x y z
N MET A 1 -22.06 -17.52 -20.48
CA MET A 1 -21.27 -16.32 -20.14
C MET A 1 -20.52 -16.67 -18.86
N SER A 2 -19.20 -16.57 -18.84
CA SER A 2 -18.44 -16.74 -17.60
C SER A 2 -18.65 -15.46 -16.81
N ASP A 3 -19.41 -15.54 -15.71
CA ASP A 3 -19.57 -14.44 -14.77
C ASP A 3 -18.19 -13.86 -14.48
N ILE A 4 -18.00 -12.57 -14.73
CA ILE A 4 -16.86 -11.85 -14.16
C ILE A 4 -17.19 -11.72 -12.68
N LYS A 5 -16.95 -12.78 -11.91
CA LYS A 5 -17.06 -12.72 -10.45
C LYS A 5 -15.91 -11.87 -9.95
N SER A 6 -16.11 -10.55 -9.95
CA SER A 6 -15.32 -9.63 -9.15
C SER A 6 -15.55 -10.03 -7.70
N ASP A 7 -14.67 -10.88 -7.16
CA ASP A 7 -14.71 -11.29 -5.76
C ASP A 7 -14.20 -10.12 -4.92
N ASN A 8 -15.09 -9.15 -4.71
CA ASN A 8 -14.81 -7.92 -3.98
C ASN A 8 -14.32 -8.24 -2.55
N GLY A 9 -14.74 -9.38 -1.99
CA GLY A 9 -14.22 -9.90 -0.72
C GLY A 9 -12.72 -10.20 -0.77
N LEU A 10 -12.25 -10.87 -1.84
CA LEU A 10 -10.81 -11.10 -2.04
C LEU A 10 -10.05 -9.80 -2.32
N ALA A 11 -10.59 -8.90 -3.13
CA ALA A 11 -9.96 -7.61 -3.43
C ALA A 11 -9.82 -6.74 -2.17
N ALA A 12 -10.88 -6.61 -1.37
CA ALA A 12 -10.85 -5.90 -0.10
C ALA A 12 -9.89 -6.56 0.91
N SER A 13 -9.85 -7.89 0.98
CA SER A 13 -8.91 -8.63 1.83
C SER A 13 -7.45 -8.37 1.45
N HIS A 14 -7.14 -8.37 0.15
CA HIS A 14 -5.80 -8.05 -0.35
C HIS A 14 -5.45 -6.58 -0.11
N ALA A 15 -6.35 -5.64 -0.41
CA ALA A 15 -6.14 -4.21 -0.15
C ALA A 15 -5.89 -3.93 1.34
N ASN A 16 -6.64 -4.58 2.24
CA ASN A 16 -6.41 -4.48 3.68
C ASN A 16 -5.05 -5.09 4.08
N SER A 17 -4.70 -6.25 3.54
CA SER A 17 -3.39 -6.88 3.78
C SER A 17 -2.23 -5.98 3.33
N PHE A 18 -2.38 -5.32 2.18
CA PHE A 18 -1.40 -4.36 1.68
C PHE A 18 -1.36 -3.10 2.55
N SER A 19 -2.49 -2.58 3.01
CA SER A 19 -2.53 -1.42 3.92
C SER A 19 -1.80 -1.71 5.24
N VAL A 20 -2.01 -2.91 5.81
CA VAL A 20 -1.30 -3.36 7.02
C VAL A 20 0.19 -3.50 6.75
N ALA A 21 0.58 -4.13 5.64
CA ALA A 21 1.99 -4.28 5.26
C ALA A 21 2.68 -2.92 5.04
N SER A 22 2.01 -1.97 4.37
CA SER A 22 2.48 -0.59 4.22
C SER A 22 2.74 0.08 5.57
N SER A 23 1.79 -0.07 6.50
CA SER A 23 1.91 0.52 7.83
C SER A 23 3.12 -0.06 8.59
N GLN A 24 3.38 -1.36 8.44
CA GLN A 24 4.55 -2.02 9.04
C GLN A 24 5.88 -1.57 8.41
N ILE A 25 5.91 -1.33 7.09
CA ILE A 25 7.09 -0.79 6.38
C ILE A 25 7.37 0.65 6.83
N GLY A 26 6.34 1.48 6.91
CA GLY A 26 6.47 2.87 7.39
C GLY A 26 6.82 2.96 8.88
N ALA A 27 6.42 1.95 9.66
CA ALA A 27 6.74 1.83 11.08
C ALA A 27 8.12 1.20 11.36
N ALA A 28 8.91 0.90 10.32
CA ALA A 28 10.30 0.45 10.50
C ALA A 28 11.02 1.43 11.43
N SER A 29 11.38 0.91 12.60
CA SER A 29 11.61 1.67 13.83
C SER A 29 12.56 2.85 13.65
N GLN A 30 12.32 3.90 14.43
CA GLN A 30 13.25 5.01 14.60
C GLN A 30 14.58 4.46 15.12
N VAL A 31 15.55 4.24 14.23
CA VAL A 31 16.88 3.75 14.60
C VAL A 31 17.59 4.83 15.40
N ASP A 32 18.13 4.45 16.56
CA ASP A 32 18.91 5.35 17.40
C ASP A 32 20.18 5.76 16.67
N LYS A 33 20.36 7.07 16.50
CA LYS A 33 21.57 7.65 15.93
C LYS A 33 22.59 7.86 17.04
N ASP A 34 23.85 7.56 16.76
CA ASP A 34 24.95 7.98 17.61
C ASP A 34 25.10 9.51 17.52
N ALA A 35 24.70 10.21 18.58
CA ALA A 35 24.78 11.67 18.67
C ALA A 35 26.14 12.18 19.22
N ILE A 36 27.04 11.27 19.62
CA ILE A 36 28.28 11.60 20.33
C ILE A 36 29.46 11.60 19.37
N SER A 37 29.53 10.63 18.46
CA SER A 37 30.65 10.51 17.52
C SER A 37 30.61 11.58 16.42
N ARG A 38 31.76 12.23 16.19
CA ARG A 38 31.96 13.21 15.09
C ARG A 38 32.76 12.64 13.91
N LEU A 39 32.97 11.33 13.90
CA LEU A 39 33.65 10.66 12.78
C LEU A 39 32.78 10.81 11.51
N GLU A 40 33.42 11.02 10.37
CA GLU A 40 32.72 11.18 9.09
C GLU A 40 31.81 9.97 8.77
N GLY A 41 32.24 8.77 9.14
CA GLY A 41 31.43 7.55 9.02
C GLY A 41 30.13 7.60 9.82
N ASN A 42 30.10 8.29 10.97
CA ASN A 42 28.89 8.47 11.76
C ASN A 42 27.91 9.45 11.10
N SER A 43 28.41 10.56 10.54
CA SER A 43 27.56 11.48 9.76
C SER A 43 26.92 10.76 8.58
N ARG A 44 27.71 10.01 7.80
CA ARG A 44 27.20 9.22 6.67
C ARG A 44 26.18 8.17 7.11
N ALA A 45 26.43 7.46 8.21
CA ALA A 45 25.46 6.50 8.75
C ALA A 45 24.15 7.19 9.16
N SER A 46 24.21 8.35 9.80
CA SER A 46 23.04 9.14 10.16
C SER A 46 22.24 9.61 8.94
N GLU A 47 22.92 10.04 7.87
CA GLU A 47 22.29 10.41 6.60
C GLU A 47 21.59 9.21 5.95
N GLU A 48 22.25 8.05 5.88
CA GLU A 48 21.66 6.83 5.33
C GLU A 48 20.48 6.31 6.14
N ILE A 49 20.48 6.48 7.48
CA ILE A 49 19.32 6.19 8.31
C ILE A 49 18.12 7.07 7.92
N ASP A 50 18.32 8.36 7.67
CA ASP A 50 17.24 9.26 7.24
C ASP A 50 16.77 8.94 5.82
N HIS A 51 17.71 8.62 4.93
CA HIS A 51 17.41 8.22 3.56
C HIS A 51 16.59 6.94 3.52
N SER A 52 17.01 5.92 4.28
CA SER A 52 16.28 4.66 4.41
C SER A 52 14.88 4.88 4.96
N ARG A 53 14.72 5.71 6.00
CA ARG A 53 13.40 6.07 6.54
C ARG A 53 12.51 6.73 5.49
N THR A 54 13.07 7.69 4.75
CA THR A 54 12.34 8.41 3.70
C THR A 54 11.90 7.46 2.58
N ALA A 55 12.79 6.56 2.16
CA ALA A 55 12.47 5.54 1.15
C ALA A 55 11.39 4.57 1.64
N SER A 56 11.47 4.09 2.89
CA SER A 56 10.44 3.23 3.48
C SER A 56 9.08 3.92 3.55
N ALA A 57 9.04 5.20 3.93
CA ALA A 57 7.81 5.98 3.94
C ALA A 57 7.21 6.15 2.53
N ASP A 58 8.05 6.42 1.52
CA ASP A 58 7.59 6.54 0.13
C ASP A 58 7.04 5.21 -0.41
N ILE A 59 7.72 4.09 -0.13
CA ILE A 59 7.26 2.74 -0.49
C ILE A 59 5.91 2.44 0.17
N ALA A 60 5.78 2.69 1.48
CA ALA A 60 4.53 2.50 2.21
C ALA A 60 3.39 3.36 1.63
N GLY A 61 3.68 4.62 1.26
CA GLY A 61 2.73 5.49 0.58
C GLY A 61 2.26 4.92 -0.75
N LYS A 62 3.19 4.46 -1.61
CA LYS A 62 2.87 3.86 -2.91
C LYS A 62 2.04 2.59 -2.80
N ILE A 63 2.37 1.69 -1.86
CA ILE A 63 1.61 0.46 -1.64
C ILE A 63 0.19 0.79 -1.13
N THR A 64 0.05 1.82 -0.29
CA THR A 64 -1.26 2.31 0.16
C THR A 64 -2.09 2.83 -1.01
N SER A 65 -1.52 3.67 -1.89
CA SER A 65 -2.22 4.15 -3.08
C SER A 65 -2.60 3.01 -4.04
N PHE A 66 -1.72 2.03 -4.22
CA PHE A 66 -2.01 0.84 -5.02
C PHE A 66 -3.18 0.03 -4.45
N SER A 67 -3.25 -0.11 -3.13
CA SER A 67 -4.34 -0.81 -2.44
C SER A 67 -5.68 -0.11 -2.66
N GLN A 68 -5.69 1.22 -2.59
CA GLN A 68 -6.89 2.02 -2.86
C GLN A 68 -7.35 1.88 -4.32
N LEU A 69 -6.41 1.91 -5.27
CA LEU A 69 -6.73 1.69 -6.70
C LEU A 69 -7.32 0.31 -6.95
N LEU A 70 -6.74 -0.74 -6.35
CA LEU A 70 -7.29 -2.10 -6.46
C LEU A 70 -8.72 -2.19 -5.94
N GLN A 71 -9.00 -1.54 -4.81
CA GLN A 71 -10.34 -1.50 -4.25
C GLN A 71 -11.32 -0.75 -5.16
N SER A 72 -10.95 0.44 -5.66
CA SER A 72 -11.80 1.20 -6.58
C SER A 72 -12.11 0.44 -7.86
N VAL A 73 -11.11 -0.25 -8.44
CA VAL A 73 -11.32 -1.08 -9.64
C VAL A 73 -12.27 -2.23 -9.35
N ALA A 74 -12.14 -2.90 -8.20
CA ALA A 74 -13.04 -3.99 -7.81
C ALA A 74 -14.50 -3.50 -7.64
N GLU A 75 -14.69 -2.31 -7.07
CA GLU A 75 -15.98 -1.64 -6.93
C GLU A 75 -16.58 -1.27 -8.29
N GLU A 76 -15.80 -0.71 -9.21
CA GLU A 76 -16.24 -0.36 -10.57
C GLU A 76 -16.65 -1.60 -11.39
N PHE A 77 -15.89 -2.69 -11.30
CA PHE A 77 -16.24 -3.95 -11.95
C PHE A 77 -17.57 -4.49 -11.41
N GLN A 78 -17.79 -4.44 -10.09
CA GLN A 78 -19.04 -4.89 -9.49
C GLN A 78 -20.22 -4.00 -9.92
N ALA A 79 -20.06 -2.68 -9.90
CA ALA A 79 -21.10 -1.74 -10.33
C ALA A 79 -21.47 -1.96 -11.81
N THR A 80 -20.48 -2.22 -12.65
CA THR A 80 -20.69 -2.54 -14.07
C THR A 80 -21.45 -3.86 -14.24
N ASP A 81 -21.06 -4.91 -13.52
CA ASP A 81 -21.71 -6.22 -13.57
C ASP A 81 -23.18 -6.15 -13.11
N GLN A 82 -23.46 -5.40 -12.05
CA GLN A 82 -24.83 -5.13 -11.57
C GLN A 82 -25.65 -4.32 -12.58
N GLY A 83 -25.05 -3.30 -13.20
CA GLY A 83 -25.71 -2.49 -14.23
C GLY A 83 -26.08 -3.33 -15.45
N MET A 84 -25.17 -4.18 -15.92
CA MET A 84 -25.43 -5.09 -17.04
C MET A 84 -26.47 -6.15 -16.71
N ALA A 85 -26.46 -6.71 -15.49
CA ALA A 85 -27.50 -7.66 -15.06
C ALA A 85 -28.89 -7.01 -15.04
N ALA A 86 -28.99 -5.77 -14.54
CA ALA A 86 -30.24 -5.02 -14.53
C ALA A 86 -30.76 -4.69 -15.94
N ASP A 87 -29.86 -4.44 -16.90
CA ASP A 87 -30.21 -4.14 -18.30
C ASP A 87 -30.62 -5.40 -19.10
N ILE A 88 -30.23 -6.59 -18.64
CA ILE A 88 -30.58 -7.88 -19.28
C ILE A 88 -31.89 -8.47 -18.70
N GLU A 89 -32.24 -8.14 -17.45
CA GLU A 89 -33.49 -8.59 -16.81
C GLU A 89 -34.70 -7.67 -17.06
N GLY A 90 -34.51 -6.50 -17.69
CA GLY A 90 -35.57 -5.56 -18.11
C GLY A 90 -36.07 -5.79 -19.53
#